data_AF-A0A2A6F9R1-F1
#
_entry.id   AF-A0A2A6F9R1-F1
#
_cell.length_a   1.000
_cell.length_b   1.000
_cell.length_c   1.000
_cell.angle_alpha   90.00
_cell.angle_beta   90.00
_cell.angle_gamma   90.00
#
_symmetry.space_group_name_H-M   'P 1'
#
loop_
_entity.id
_entity.type
_entity.pdbx_description
1 polymer ?
#
loop_
_entity_poly.entity_id
_entity_poly.type
_entity_poly.pdbx_seq_one_letter_code
_entity_poly.pdbx_strand_id
1 'polypeptide(L)' 'MDHIVTLDSRQETALQAIADKFIAQHKGDAVKALKEMIVLNGHLQERLDAYSVAHRAAR' A
#
# COMPACT_ATOMS: atom_id res chain seq x y z
N MET A 1 -12.91 -1.24 7.56
CA MET A 1 -12.70 -0.32 6.40
C MET A 1 -12.70 1.13 6.90
N ASP A 2 -12.22 1.34 8.13
CA ASP A 2 -12.61 2.47 8.99
C ASP A 2 -11.69 3.70 8.87
N HIS A 3 -10.72 3.65 7.95
CA HIS A 3 -9.74 4.71 7.74
C HIS A 3 -9.48 4.89 6.24
N ILE A 4 -10.50 5.33 5.49
CA ILE A 4 -10.24 5.88 4.15
C ILE A 4 -9.54 7.22 4.38
N VAL A 5 -8.25 7.27 4.06
CA VAL A 5 -7.46 8.50 4.17
C VAL A 5 -7.83 9.40 3.01
N THR A 6 -8.41 10.56 3.32
CA THR A 6 -8.61 11.63 2.34
C THR A 6 -7.29 12.33 2.11
N LEU A 7 -6.87 12.44 0.85
CA LEU A 7 -5.63 13.12 0.47
C LEU A 7 -5.95 14.53 -0.01
N ASP A 8 -5.09 15.49 0.31
CA ASP A 8 -5.10 16.80 -0.34
C ASP A 8 -4.48 16.74 -1.74
N SER A 9 -4.69 17.77 -2.56
CA SER A 9 -4.22 17.76 -3.96
C SER A 9 -2.70 17.60 -4.12
N ARG A 10 -1.90 18.04 -3.13
CA ARG A 10 -0.44 17.85 -3.15
C ARG A 10 -0.09 16.40 -2.84
N GLN A 11 -0.77 15.80 -1.87
CA GLN A 11 -0.61 14.39 -1.53
C GLN A 11 -1.07 13.48 -2.67
N GLU A 12 -2.17 13.81 -3.34
CA GLU A 12 -2.63 13.10 -4.54
C GLU A 12 -1.60 13.16 -5.67
N THR A 13 -1.03 14.34 -5.92
CA THR A 13 0.02 14.51 -6.95
C THR A 13 1.27 13.68 -6.62
N ALA A 14 1.67 13.67 -5.35
CA ALA A 14 2.81 12.87 -4.90
C ALA A 14 2.53 11.37 -5.04
N LEU A 15 1.32 10.92 -4.67
CA LEU A 15 0.91 9.53 -4.82
C LEU A 15 0.87 9.12 -6.29
N GLN A 16 0.35 9.97 -7.17
CA GLN A 16 0.31 9.74 -8.61
C GLN A 16 1.72 9.54 -9.17
N ALA A 17 2.68 10.40 -8.80
CA ALA A 17 4.07 10.26 -9.25
C ALA A 17 4.74 8.96 -8.79
N ILE A 18 4.34 8.41 -7.64
CA ILE A 18 4.80 7.10 -7.16
C ILE A 18 4.11 5.98 -7.95
N ALA A 19 2.80 6.09 -8.18
CA ALA A 19 2.03 5.13 -8.96
C ALA A 19 2.59 4.99 -10.39
N ASP A 20 2.89 6.11 -11.05
CA ASP A 20 3.46 6.12 -12.40
C ASP A 20 4.82 5.41 -12.45
N LYS A 21 5.69 5.66 -11.45
CA LYS A 21 6.98 4.97 -11.33
C LYS A 21 6.82 3.48 -11.10
N PHE A 22 5.84 3.08 -10.28
CA PHE A 22 5.57 1.68 -10.00
C PHE A 22 5.05 0.97 -11.26
N ILE A 23 4.10 1.56 -11.97
CA ILE A 23 3.59 1.04 -13.24
C ILE A 23 4.72 0.91 -14.29
N ALA A 24 5.65 1.86 -14.33
CA ALA A 24 6.82 1.78 -15.21
C ALA A 24 7.70 0.54 -14.94
N GLN A 25 7.82 0.10 -13.68
CA GLN A 25 8.53 -1.15 -13.33
C GLN A 25 7.82 -2.39 -13.91
N HIS A 26 6.51 -2.31 -14.12
CA HIS A 26 5.71 -3.35 -14.77
C HIS A 26 5.55 -3.13 -16.27
N LYS A 27 6.47 -2.39 -16.91
CA LYS A 27 6.48 -2.11 -18.36
C LYS A 27 5.19 -1.42 -18.84
N GLY A 28 4.54 -0.63 -17.98
CA GLY A 28 3.29 0.03 -18.32
C GLY A 28 2.02 -0.81 -18.11
N ASP A 29 2.14 -2.07 -17.68
CA ASP A 29 0.98 -2.90 -17.37
C ASP A 29 0.39 -2.54 -16.00
N ALA A 30 -0.55 -1.58 -16.02
CA ALA A 30 -1.21 -1.08 -14.83
C ALA A 30 -2.03 -2.17 -14.10
N VAL A 31 -2.60 -3.14 -14.82
CA VAL A 31 -3.39 -4.22 -14.22
C VAL A 31 -2.47 -5.18 -13.47
N LYS A 32 -1.31 -5.52 -14.05
CA LYS A 32 -0.29 -6.32 -13.38
C LYS A 32 0.27 -5.62 -12.15
N ALA A 33 0.60 -4.33 -12.27
CA ALA A 33 1.07 -3.52 -11.15
C ALA A 33 0.04 -3.51 -10.00
N LEU A 34 -1.24 -3.26 -10.32
CA LEU A 34 -2.31 -3.25 -9.32
C LEU A 34 -2.44 -4.60 -8.59
N LYS A 35 -2.40 -5.72 -9.32
CA LYS A 35 -2.47 -7.06 -8.71
C LYS A 35 -1.32 -7.29 -7.73
N GLU A 36 -0.11 -6.90 -8.10
CA GLU A 36 1.06 -7.04 -7.24
C GLU A 36 0.97 -6.15 -6.00
N MET A 37 0.54 -4.90 -6.15
CA MET A 37 0.30 -3.99 -5.03
C MET A 37 -0.73 -4.55 -4.04
N ILE A 38 -1.81 -5.18 -4.52
CA ILE A 38 -2.82 -5.81 -3.65
C ILE A 38 -2.20 -6.94 -2.83
N VAL A 39 -1.40 -7.82 -3.45
CA VAL A 39 -0.72 -8.92 -2.76
C VAL A 39 0.29 -8.39 -1.73
N LEU A 40 1.11 -7.40 -2.10
CA LEU A 40 2.08 -6.78 -1.21
C LEU A 40 1.41 -6.12 0.00
N ASN A 41 0.30 -5.41 -0.22
CA ASN A 41 -0.47 -4.80 0.87
C ASN A 41 -1.08 -5.86 1.80
N GLY A 42 -1.54 -7.00 1.27
CA GLY A 42 -2.01 -8.13 2.07
C GLY A 42 -0.91 -8.66 3.00
N HIS A 43 0.27 -8.95 2.46
CA HIS A 43 1.40 -9.40 3.29
C HIS A 43 1.88 -8.36 4.30
N LEU A 44 1.81 -7.08 3.95
CA LEU A 44 2.12 -6.02 4.90
C LEU A 44 1.11 -5.99 6.06
N GLN A 45 -0.18 -6.14 5.78
CA GLN A 45 -1.22 -6.24 6.80
C GLN A 45 -1.01 -7.45 7.71
N GLU A 46 -0.75 -8.63 7.15
CA GLU A 46 -0.44 -9.85 7.93
C GLU A 46 0.73 -9.63 8.89
N ARG A 47 1.79 -8.95 8.43
CA ARG A 47 2.96 -8.62 9.26
C ARG A 47 2.62 -7.61 10.34
N LEU A 48 1.87 -6.56 10.01
CA LEU A 48 1.45 -5.53 10.97
C LEU A 48 0.55 -6.13 12.06
N ASP A 49 -0.34 -7.05 11.70
CA ASP A 49 -1.19 -7.76 12.64
C ASP A 49 -0.36 -8.64 13.57
N ALA A 50 0.62 -9.38 13.03
CA ALA A 50 1.55 -10.18 13.83
C ALA A 50 2.35 -9.32 14.83
N TYR A 51 2.87 -8.17 14.39
CA TYR A 51 3.57 -7.22 15.28
C TYR A 51 2.64 -6.63 16.34
N SER A 52 1.41 -6.30 15.98
CA SER A 52 0.42 -5.73 16.90
C SER A 52 0.03 -6.73 17.99
N VAL A 53 -0.13 -8.01 17.64
CA VAL A 53 -0.37 -9.10 18.59
C VAL A 53 0.83 -9.28 19.53
N ALA A 54 2.05 -9.31 18.99
CA ALA A 54 3.27 -9.40 19.80
C ALA A 54 3.43 -8.22 20.77
N HIS A 55 3.13 -7.00 20.32
CA HIS A 55 3.22 -5.80 21.15
C HIS A 55 2.17 -5.78 22.28
N ARG A 56 0.97 -6.31 22.05
CA ARG A 56 -0.06 -6.46 23.09
C ARG A 56 0.29 -7.53 24.12
N ALA A 57 0.95 -8.62 23.71
CA ALA A 57 1.35 -9.69 24.62
C ALA A 57 2.54 -9.32 25.52
N ALA A 58 3.36 -8.36 25.10
CA ALA A 58 4.50 -7.85 25.87
C ALA A 58 4.13 -6.74 26.89
N ARG A 59 2.85 -6.39 27.00
CA ARG A 59 2.32 -5.34 27.88
C ARG A 59 1.46 -5.93 28.98
#